data_AF-A0A4Q4XK07-F1
#
_entry.id   AF-A0A4Q4XK07-F1
#
_cell.length_a   1.000
_cell.length_b   1.000
_cell.length_c   1.000
_cell.angle_alpha   90.00
_cell.angle_beta   90.00
_cell.angle_gamma   90.00
#
_symmetry.space_group_name_H-M   'P 1'
#
loop_
_entity.id
_entity.type
_entity.pdbx_description
1 polymer ?
#
loop_
_entity_poly.entity_id
_entity_poly.type
_entity_poly.pdbx_seq_one_letter_code
_entity_poly.pdbx_strand_id
1 'polypeptide(L)'
;MAAPSHRHQSSLEGLIDFSAAGPLFANEQERTQAVGRFRGIVDYFEAAEQPASRYGDGYNRPALVRLTFEYARSQKSKDRFLGAFFRSLAIGMLDDDNVNLSDDSVIADFRSAVFGFAEFLMANFFLPRMSISHHGDRIFRPQRNALGSGQVGSVHLYQRP
;
A
#
# COMPACT_ATOMS: atom_id res chain seq x y z
N MET A 1 31.67 6.95 12.83
CA MET A 1 30.51 6.52 13.63
C MET A 1 29.27 6.84 12.83
N ALA A 2 28.55 5.84 12.32
CA ALA A 2 27.32 6.06 11.55
C ALA A 2 26.18 6.35 12.53
N ALA A 3 25.56 7.52 12.41
CA ALA A 3 24.38 7.85 13.19
C ALA A 3 23.24 6.89 12.81
N PRO A 4 22.46 6.37 13.79
CA PRO A 4 21.29 5.56 13.50
C PRO A 4 20.33 6.44 12.72
N SER A 5 20.20 6.11 11.44
CA SER A 5 19.34 6.84 10.52
C SER A 5 17.90 6.60 10.94
N HIS A 6 17.34 7.54 11.70
CA HIS A 6 15.92 7.81 11.96
C HIS A 6 15.16 8.13 10.65
N ARG A 7 15.44 7.38 9.57
CA ARG A 7 14.81 7.53 8.27
C ARG A 7 13.44 6.92 8.38
N HIS A 8 12.52 7.75 8.86
CA HIS A 8 11.09 7.74 8.57
C HIS A 8 10.61 6.37 8.11
N GLN A 9 10.46 5.50 9.11
CA GLN A 9 9.21 4.77 9.22
C GLN A 9 8.12 5.76 8.77
N SER A 10 7.48 5.53 7.62
CA SER A 10 6.05 5.79 7.54
C SER A 10 5.46 4.80 8.53
N SER A 11 5.61 5.14 9.80
CA SER A 11 5.38 4.22 10.89
C SER A 11 3.90 3.98 10.89
N LEU A 12 3.53 2.73 11.11
CA LEU A 12 2.13 2.41 11.36
C LEU A 12 1.53 3.31 12.44
N GLU A 13 2.34 3.92 13.31
CA GLU A 13 1.94 4.90 14.33
C GLU A 13 0.97 5.98 13.83
N GLY A 14 0.99 6.37 12.54
CA GLY A 14 0.04 7.35 11.99
C GLY A 14 -1.34 6.80 11.58
N LEU A 15 -1.47 5.48 11.36
CA LEU A 15 -2.69 4.84 10.83
C LEU A 15 -3.24 3.73 11.74
N ILE A 16 -2.33 3.11 12.48
CA ILE A 16 -2.52 2.15 13.56
C ILE A 16 -1.73 2.70 14.75
N ASP A 17 -2.37 3.56 15.55
CA ASP A 17 -1.75 4.07 16.76
C ASP A 17 -1.37 2.92 17.69
N PHE A 18 -0.08 2.55 17.66
CA PHE A 18 0.49 1.54 18.51
C PHE A 18 0.84 2.08 19.91
N SER A 19 0.75 3.40 20.09
CA SER A 19 0.98 4.08 21.37
C SER A 19 -0.28 4.15 22.22
N ALA A 20 -1.47 3.91 21.65
CA ALA A 20 -2.71 3.78 22.39
C ALA A 20 -2.53 2.83 23.58
N ALA A 21 -2.46 3.42 24.77
CA ALA A 21 -2.05 2.74 25.99
C ALA A 21 -3.15 1.81 26.54
N GLY A 22 -4.39 1.96 26.05
CA GLY A 22 -5.55 1.22 26.48
C GLY A 22 -5.86 -0.03 25.63
N PRO A 23 -6.56 -1.02 26.21
CA PRO A 23 -7.24 -2.05 25.44
C PRO A 23 -8.20 -1.39 24.42
N LEU A 24 -8.23 -1.88 23.17
CA LEU A 24 -9.19 -1.40 22.17
C LEU A 24 -10.64 -1.78 22.54
N PHE A 25 -10.79 -2.89 23.25
CA PHE A 25 -12.08 -3.45 23.69
C PHE A 25 -12.12 -3.45 25.21
N ALA A 26 -13.27 -3.10 25.80
CA ALA A 26 -13.48 -3.16 27.23
C ALA A 26 -13.61 -4.61 27.73
N ASN A 27 -14.10 -5.52 26.89
CA ASN A 27 -14.33 -6.92 27.22
C ASN A 27 -14.23 -7.84 25.98
N GLU A 28 -14.31 -9.15 26.20
CA GLU A 28 -14.19 -10.16 25.13
C GLU A 28 -15.42 -10.21 24.23
N GLN A 29 -16.58 -9.78 24.74
CA GLN A 29 -17.83 -9.73 23.97
C GLN A 29 -17.75 -8.67 22.86
N GLU A 30 -17.26 -7.48 23.16
CA GLU A 30 -17.02 -6.42 22.17
C GLU A 30 -16.05 -6.87 21.08
N ARG A 31 -14.98 -7.58 21.48
CA ARG A 31 -14.04 -8.16 20.52
C ARG A 31 -14.74 -9.18 19.62
N THR A 32 -15.51 -10.09 20.21
CA THR A 32 -16.24 -11.13 19.46
C THR A 32 -17.23 -10.51 18.48
N GLN A 33 -17.93 -9.46 18.89
CA GLN A 33 -18.84 -8.68 18.03
C GLN A 33 -18.09 -8.05 16.86
N ALA A 34 -16.98 -7.35 17.13
CA ALA A 34 -16.16 -6.70 16.11
C ALA A 34 -15.58 -7.71 15.11
N VAL A 35 -15.13 -8.87 15.60
CA VAL A 35 -14.65 -9.97 14.75
C VAL A 35 -15.78 -10.53 13.89
N GLY A 36 -16.97 -10.75 14.47
CA GLY A 36 -18.15 -11.21 13.73
C GLY A 36 -18.53 -10.24 12.61
N ARG A 37 -18.59 -8.94 12.92
CA ARG A 37 -18.87 -7.88 11.94
C ARG A 37 -17.82 -7.82 10.84
N PHE A 38 -16.53 -7.87 11.20
CA PHE A 38 -15.43 -7.93 10.25
C PHE A 38 -15.57 -9.12 9.29
N ARG A 39 -15.85 -10.31 9.83
CA ARG A 39 -16.03 -11.54 9.03
C ARG A 39 -17.22 -11.44 8.09
N GLY A 40 -18.36 -11.00 8.59
CA GLY A 40 -19.56 -10.83 7.76
C GLY A 40 -19.30 -9.93 6.55
N ILE A 41 -18.59 -8.81 6.74
CA ILE A 41 -18.25 -7.89 5.65
C ILE A 41 -17.28 -8.56 4.66
N VAL A 42 -16.15 -9.09 5.14
CA VAL A 42 -15.09 -9.59 4.26
C VAL A 42 -15.52 -10.86 3.54
N ASP A 43 -16.17 -11.80 4.23
CA ASP A 43 -16.61 -13.07 3.66
C ASP A 43 -17.71 -12.82 2.60
N TYR A 44 -18.59 -11.83 2.79
CA TYR A 44 -19.57 -11.41 1.77
C TYR A 44 -18.87 -10.96 0.49
N PHE A 45 -17.87 -10.08 0.58
CA PHE A 45 -17.15 -9.59 -0.60
C PHE A 45 -16.22 -10.64 -1.22
N GLU A 46 -15.66 -11.54 -0.42
CA GLU A 46 -14.86 -12.67 -0.92
C GLU A 46 -15.73 -13.66 -1.71
N ALA A 47 -16.96 -13.93 -1.26
CA ALA A 47 -17.91 -14.77 -1.98
C ALA A 47 -18.47 -14.08 -3.23
N ALA A 48 -18.64 -12.75 -3.20
CA ALA A 48 -19.08 -11.96 -4.35
C ALA A 48 -17.96 -11.71 -5.38
N GLU A 49 -16.69 -11.84 -4.99
CA GLU A 49 -15.55 -11.84 -5.91
C GLU A 49 -15.59 -13.11 -6.76
N GLN A 50 -15.80 -12.95 -8.06
CA GLN A 50 -15.60 -14.06 -9.00
C GLN A 50 -14.12 -14.46 -8.97
N PRO A 51 -13.79 -15.77 -8.98
CA PRO A 51 -12.41 -16.20 -9.10
C PRO A 51 -11.82 -15.54 -10.34
N ALA A 52 -10.69 -14.84 -10.17
CA ALA A 52 -10.01 -14.08 -11.21
C ALA A 52 -10.04 -14.87 -12.52
N SER A 53 -10.94 -14.46 -13.41
CA SER A 53 -11.35 -15.28 -14.56
C SER A 53 -10.24 -15.39 -15.60
N ARG A 54 -9.17 -14.61 -15.42
CA ARG A 54 -7.97 -14.59 -16.27
C ARG A 54 -6.71 -14.41 -15.43
N TYR A 55 -5.66 -15.10 -15.83
CA TYR A 55 -4.29 -14.79 -15.44
C TYR A 55 -4.02 -13.31 -15.76
N GLY A 56 -4.04 -12.44 -14.74
CA GLY A 56 -3.79 -11.01 -14.90
C GLY A 56 -4.70 -10.07 -14.09
N ASP A 57 -5.84 -10.54 -13.58
CA ASP A 57 -6.82 -9.67 -12.85
C ASP A 57 -6.39 -9.24 -11.43
N GLY A 58 -5.16 -9.60 -11.02
CA GLY A 58 -4.59 -9.27 -9.71
C GLY A 58 -4.83 -10.36 -8.67
N TYR A 59 -4.86 -9.97 -7.40
CA TYR A 59 -5.07 -10.85 -6.25
C TYR A 59 -6.48 -10.67 -5.68
N ASN A 60 -7.01 -11.69 -4.99
CA ASN A 60 -8.28 -11.58 -4.29
C ASN A 60 -8.10 -10.62 -3.08
N ARG A 61 -8.68 -9.42 -3.22
CA ARG A 61 -8.54 -8.31 -2.26
C ARG A 61 -9.19 -8.63 -0.91
N PRO A 62 -10.48 -9.05 -0.86
CA PRO A 62 -11.09 -9.52 0.39
C PRO A 62 -10.29 -10.62 1.08
N ALA A 63 -9.79 -11.61 0.32
CA ALA A 63 -8.98 -12.69 0.88
C ALA A 63 -7.67 -12.17 1.48
N LEU A 64 -7.00 -11.21 0.86
CA LEU A 64 -5.80 -10.59 1.45
C LEU A 64 -6.11 -9.96 2.81
N VAL A 65 -7.21 -9.21 2.92
CA VAL A 65 -7.65 -8.59 4.18
C VAL A 65 -7.94 -9.67 5.24
N ARG A 66 -8.69 -10.71 4.87
CA ARG A 66 -9.02 -11.84 5.74
C ARG A 66 -7.77 -12.55 6.26
N LEU A 67 -6.86 -12.92 5.36
CA LEU A 67 -5.63 -13.65 5.69
C LEU A 67 -4.69 -12.81 6.55
N THR A 68 -4.59 -11.50 6.28
CA THR A 68 -3.76 -10.59 7.10
C THR A 68 -4.27 -10.54 8.54
N PHE A 69 -5.58 -10.53 8.75
CA PHE A 69 -6.17 -10.63 10.09
C PHE A 69 -5.93 -12.01 10.74
N GLU A 70 -6.16 -13.10 10.00
CA GLU A 70 -6.02 -14.47 10.51
C GLU A 70 -4.63 -14.77 11.03
N TYR A 71 -3.62 -14.43 10.22
CA TYR A 71 -2.22 -14.73 10.46
C TYR A 71 -1.50 -13.66 11.27
N ALA A 72 -2.19 -12.61 11.73
CA ALA A 72 -1.64 -11.69 12.70
C ALA A 72 -1.22 -12.43 13.99
N ARG A 73 0.06 -12.30 14.35
CA ARG A 73 0.74 -13.17 15.34
C ARG A 73 0.21 -13.06 16.77
N SER A 74 -0.28 -11.88 17.17
CA SER A 74 -0.73 -11.63 18.54
C SER A 74 -2.15 -11.09 18.57
N GLN A 75 -2.87 -11.33 19.67
CA GLN A 75 -4.20 -10.76 19.86
C GLN A 75 -4.19 -9.24 19.76
N LYS A 76 -3.17 -8.60 20.36
CA LYS A 76 -2.96 -7.15 20.25
C LYS A 76 -2.85 -6.69 18.79
N SER A 77 -2.18 -7.46 17.93
CA SER A 77 -2.07 -7.17 16.51
C SER A 77 -3.41 -7.32 15.78
N LYS A 78 -4.19 -8.34 16.14
CA LYS A 78 -5.55 -8.55 15.59
C LYS A 78 -6.47 -7.40 15.94
N ASP A 79 -6.43 -6.93 17.19
CA ASP A 79 -7.27 -5.82 17.64
C ASP A 79 -6.94 -4.54 16.91
N ARG A 80 -5.64 -4.23 16.83
CA ARG A 80 -5.14 -3.07 16.09
C ARG A 80 -5.51 -3.12 14.61
N PHE A 81 -5.47 -4.30 14.01
CA PHE A 81 -5.92 -4.50 12.64
C PHE A 81 -7.42 -4.19 12.50
N LEU A 82 -8.27 -4.70 13.41
CA LEU A 82 -9.70 -4.38 13.41
C LEU A 82 -9.91 -2.87 13.53
N GLY A 83 -9.22 -2.21 14.46
CA GLY A 83 -9.26 -0.75 14.62
C GLY A 83 -8.91 -0.01 13.33
N ALA A 84 -7.86 -0.43 12.64
CA ALA A 84 -7.47 0.17 11.36
C ALA A 84 -8.50 -0.07 10.26
N PHE A 85 -9.01 -1.29 10.15
CA PHE A 85 -10.02 -1.69 9.18
C PHE A 85 -11.29 -0.85 9.34
N PHE A 86 -11.90 -0.85 10.53
CA PHE A 86 -13.14 -0.11 10.79
C PHE A 86 -12.97 1.40 10.63
N ARG A 87 -11.81 1.97 11.02
CA ARG A 87 -11.49 3.38 10.74
C ARG A 87 -11.40 3.66 9.24
N SER A 88 -10.81 2.77 8.45
CA SER A 88 -10.69 2.95 7.00
C SER A 88 -12.04 2.90 6.28
N LEU A 89 -13.00 2.13 6.83
CA LEU A 89 -14.36 2.04 6.33
C LEU A 89 -15.25 3.18 6.86
N ALA A 90 -14.78 3.99 7.82
CA ALA A 90 -15.53 5.05 8.49
C ALA A 90 -16.86 4.56 9.12
N ILE A 91 -16.86 3.34 9.67
CA ILE A 91 -18.03 2.73 10.33
C ILE A 91 -17.74 2.44 11.81
N GLY A 92 -18.79 2.39 12.62
CA GLY A 92 -18.69 1.93 14.00
C GLY A 92 -18.39 0.42 14.05
N MET A 93 -17.42 0.09 14.90
CA MET A 93 -16.95 -1.29 15.11
C MET A 93 -17.95 -2.12 15.95
N LEU A 94 -18.67 -1.44 16.85
CA LEU A 94 -19.58 -2.03 17.84
C LEU A 94 -21.04 -1.64 17.60
N ASP A 95 -21.34 -1.01 16.46
CA ASP A 95 -22.72 -0.64 16.13
C ASP A 95 -23.57 -1.91 16.04
N ASP A 96 -24.75 -1.87 16.66
CA ASP A 96 -25.73 -2.97 16.67
C ASP A 96 -26.39 -3.13 15.30
N ASP A 97 -26.40 -2.06 14.50
CA ASP A 97 -26.88 -2.07 13.13
C ASP A 97 -25.95 -2.91 12.27
N ASN A 98 -26.36 -4.17 12.02
CA ASN A 98 -25.69 -5.03 11.06
C ASN A 98 -25.53 -4.29 9.73
N VAL A 99 -24.38 -4.43 9.06
CA VAL A 99 -24.15 -3.70 7.80
C VAL A 99 -25.26 -4.05 6.83
N ASN A 100 -26.03 -3.05 6.39
CA ASN A 100 -27.14 -3.26 5.47
C ASN A 100 -26.61 -3.54 4.06
N LEU A 101 -26.20 -4.78 3.82
CA LEU A 101 -25.74 -5.30 2.53
C LEU A 101 -26.92 -5.66 1.62
N SER A 102 -28.04 -4.94 1.72
CA SER A 102 -29.23 -5.11 0.87
C SER A 102 -29.42 -3.96 -0.13
N ASP A 103 -28.70 -2.86 0.07
CA ASP A 103 -28.72 -1.68 -0.81
C ASP A 103 -27.47 -1.68 -1.70
N ASP A 104 -27.67 -1.67 -3.02
CA ASP A 104 -26.58 -1.75 -4.00
C ASP A 104 -25.57 -0.58 -3.90
N SER A 105 -26.02 0.62 -3.52
CA SER A 105 -25.12 1.77 -3.33
C SER A 105 -24.24 1.54 -2.11
N VAL A 106 -24.83 1.06 -1.02
CA VAL A 106 -24.09 0.73 0.21
C VAL A 106 -23.10 -0.40 -0.08
N ILE A 107 -23.51 -1.44 -0.80
CA ILE A 107 -22.63 -2.54 -1.22
C ILE A 107 -21.43 -2.02 -2.01
N ALA A 108 -21.65 -1.11 -2.96
CA ALA A 108 -20.58 -0.53 -3.78
C ALA A 108 -19.57 0.28 -2.96
N ASP A 109 -20.04 1.10 -2.02
CA ASP A 109 -19.19 1.90 -1.13
C ASP A 109 -18.34 1.00 -0.23
N PHE A 110 -18.97 0.00 0.40
CA PHE A 110 -18.25 -0.97 1.23
C PHE A 110 -17.25 -1.79 0.42
N ARG A 111 -17.60 -2.22 -0.80
CA ARG A 111 -16.69 -2.92 -1.71
C ARG A 111 -15.46 -2.06 -2.00
N SER A 112 -15.68 -0.80 -2.37
CA SER A 112 -14.62 0.17 -2.64
C SER A 112 -13.70 0.36 -1.43
N ALA A 113 -14.27 0.49 -0.23
CA ALA A 113 -13.51 0.65 1.01
C ALA A 113 -12.66 -0.59 1.36
N VAL A 114 -13.24 -1.79 1.27
CA VAL A 114 -12.51 -3.05 1.51
C VAL A 114 -11.37 -3.22 0.49
N PHE A 115 -11.62 -2.86 -0.76
CA PHE A 115 -10.61 -2.98 -1.83
C PHE A 115 -9.50 -1.95 -1.64
N GLY A 116 -9.85 -0.71 -1.30
CA GLY A 116 -8.89 0.34 -0.95
C GLY A 116 -8.02 -0.05 0.24
N PHE A 117 -8.60 -0.68 1.27
CA PHE A 117 -7.83 -1.20 2.40
C PHE A 117 -6.88 -2.33 1.99
N ALA A 118 -7.29 -3.21 1.08
CA ALA A 118 -6.43 -4.26 0.54
C ALA A 118 -5.25 -3.69 -0.29
N GLU A 119 -5.49 -2.68 -1.13
CA GLU A 119 -4.44 -1.98 -1.87
C GLU A 119 -3.48 -1.25 -0.91
N PHE A 120 -4.02 -0.66 0.16
CA PHE A 120 -3.21 -0.08 1.23
C PHE A 120 -2.29 -1.14 1.88
N LEU A 121 -2.83 -2.31 2.22
CA LEU A 121 -2.03 -3.41 2.77
C LEU A 121 -0.93 -3.83 1.78
N MET A 122 -1.28 -4.01 0.51
CA MET A 122 -0.35 -4.42 -0.54
C MET A 122 0.79 -3.40 -0.69
N ALA A 123 0.47 -2.12 -0.86
CA ALA A 123 1.44 -1.05 -1.08
C ALA A 123 2.38 -0.79 0.10
N ASN A 124 1.93 -1.02 1.34
CA ASN A 124 2.69 -0.66 2.54
C ASN A 124 3.40 -1.84 3.21
N PHE A 125 2.92 -3.08 3.04
CA PHE A 125 3.45 -4.24 3.76
C PHE A 125 4.01 -5.34 2.87
N PHE A 126 3.41 -5.56 1.70
CA PHE A 126 3.74 -6.72 0.86
C PHE A 126 4.60 -6.37 -0.35
N LEU A 127 4.49 -5.14 -0.85
CA LEU A 127 5.37 -4.66 -1.89
C LEU A 127 6.65 -4.08 -1.28
N PRO A 128 7.83 -4.40 -1.84
CA PRO A 128 9.04 -3.64 -1.54
C PRO A 128 8.73 -2.18 -1.88
N ARG A 129 8.89 -1.24 -0.92
CA ARG A 129 8.89 0.19 -1.23
C ARG A 129 9.91 0.36 -2.34
N MET A 130 9.44 0.59 -3.56
CA MET A 130 10.32 1.07 -4.60
C MET A 130 10.82 2.39 -4.05
N SER A 131 12.06 2.40 -3.56
CA SER A 131 12.81 3.63 -3.57
C SER A 131 12.71 4.07 -5.02
N ILE A 132 11.99 5.15 -5.30
CA ILE A 132 12.40 6.01 -6.39
C ILE A 132 13.83 6.33 -6.00
N SER A 133 14.76 5.53 -6.55
CA SER A 133 16.14 5.94 -6.65
C SER A 133 16.00 7.23 -7.39
N HIS A 134 16.13 8.34 -6.67
CA HIS A 134 16.44 9.60 -7.28
C HIS A 134 17.72 9.31 -8.03
N HIS A 135 17.59 8.94 -9.31
CA HIS A 135 18.68 8.88 -10.25
C HIS A 135 19.00 10.34 -10.58
N GLY A 136 19.44 11.06 -9.54
CA GLY A 136 20.24 12.24 -9.70
C GLY A 136 21.51 11.78 -10.41
N ASP A 137 21.82 12.50 -11.47
CA ASP A 137 23.11 12.48 -12.14
C ASP A 137 23.44 11.26 -13.00
N ARG A 138 22.60 11.03 -14.02
CA ARG A 138 23.18 10.84 -15.35
C ARG A 138 23.62 12.21 -15.89
N ILE A 139 24.80 12.63 -15.43
CA ILE A 139 25.58 13.72 -16.01
C ILE A 139 25.76 13.40 -17.49
N PHE A 140 24.98 14.05 -18.35
CA PHE A 140 25.33 14.19 -19.75
C PHE A 140 26.55 15.11 -19.79
N ARG A 141 27.76 14.53 -19.80
CA ARG A 141 29.01 15.30 -19.99
C ARG A 141 29.00 15.84 -21.42
N PRO A 142 28.96 17.17 -21.66
CA PRO A 142 29.37 17.69 -22.95
C PRO A 142 30.90 17.57 -23.02
N GLN A 143 31.41 16.80 -23.99
CA GLN A 143 32.82 16.84 -24.38
C GLN A 143 33.14 18.26 -24.85
N ARG A 144 33.83 19.03 -24.00
CA ARG A 144 34.52 20.26 -24.38
C ARG A 144 35.71 19.87 -25.27
N ASN A 145 35.59 20.04 -26.58
CA ASN A 145 36.76 20.10 -27.45
C ASN A 145 37.31 21.53 -27.42
N ALA A 146 38.49 21.73 -26.83
CA ALA A 146 39.26 22.94 -27.06
C ALA A 146 40.78 22.70 -26.87
N LEU A 147 41.53 23.03 -27.95
CA LEU A 147 42.97 23.24 -28.10
C LEU A 147 43.91 22.01 -27.96
N GLY A 148 44.85 21.76 -28.87
CA GLY A 148 45.27 22.48 -30.06
C GLY A 148 46.55 21.88 -30.66
N SER A 149 46.84 22.36 -31.87
CA SER A 149 48.15 22.54 -32.52
C SER A 149 49.01 21.35 -32.95
N GLY A 150 49.34 21.37 -34.26
CA GLY A 150 50.49 20.73 -34.89
C GLY A 150 50.07 19.90 -36.11
N GLN A 151 50.58 20.01 -37.34
CA GLN A 151 51.51 20.88 -38.05
C GLN A 151 51.61 20.25 -39.48
N VAL A 152 51.84 21.07 -40.51
CA VAL A 152 52.35 20.77 -41.89
C VAL A 152 51.49 20.05 -42.96
N GLY A 153 51.39 20.73 -44.13
CA GLY A 153 51.17 20.17 -45.49
C GLY A 153 50.06 20.89 -46.27
N SER A 154 50.26 21.99 -47.03
CA SER A 154 50.86 22.07 -48.38
C SER A 154 50.42 20.89 -49.27
N VAL A 155 49.75 20.98 -50.43
CA VAL A 155 49.69 21.97 -51.53
C VAL A 155 48.47 21.67 -52.44
N HIS A 156 48.09 22.64 -53.29
CA HIS A 156 47.38 22.55 -54.61
C HIS A 156 45.85 22.30 -54.64
N LEU A 157 45.03 23.31 -54.97
CA LEU A 157 44.56 23.71 -56.33
C LEU A 157 43.72 22.63 -57.06
N TYR A 158 42.40 22.82 -57.19
CA TYR A 158 41.76 23.32 -58.42
C TYR A 158 40.22 23.42 -58.31
N GLN A 159 39.72 24.34 -59.12
CA GLN A 159 38.38 24.90 -59.31
C GLN A 159 37.42 23.97 -60.11
N ARG A 160 36.13 23.92 -59.71
CA ARG A 160 34.83 23.78 -60.48
C ARG A 160 34.69 22.83 -61.70
N PRO A 161 33.47 22.60 -62.25
CA PRO A 161 32.12 23.01 -61.81
C PRO A 161 31.20 21.85 -61.39
#